data_AF-A0A2H1W4E7-F1
#
_entry.id   AF-A0A2H1W4E7-F1
#
_cell.length_a   1.000
_cell.length_b   1.000
_cell.length_c   1.000
_cell.angle_alpha   90.00
_cell.angle_beta   90.00
_cell.angle_gamma   90.00
#
_symmetry.space_group_name_H-M   'P 1'
#
loop_
_entity.id
_entity.type
_entity.pdbx_description
1 polymer ?
#
loop_
_entity_poly.entity_id
_entity_poly.type
_entity_poly.pdbx_seq_one_letter_code
_entity_poly.pdbx_strand_id
1 'polypeptide(L)'
;MSNVKLAIRVRPFSERELRSEKDRVPVVNVVDSNTVTITNIKVSISGAGDSRERIRQYYADYTFDSFCPVTHPSYASQEKVFETIGQEVISSVSRGCSACVLAYGQSATGKTHTMMGSDTQPGLVPRLCKALYELQPFDFTISFLEIYNERVHDLLSGEVPLPPCHSLPRRRGNARKDLRVREHPSRGPYVQ
;
A
#
# COMPACT_ATOMS: atom_id res chain seq x y z
N MET A 1 17.03 12.53 -13.91
CA MET A 1 15.90 12.72 -12.97
C MET A 1 15.11 11.42 -12.93
N SER A 2 14.93 10.82 -11.77
CA SER A 2 14.09 9.61 -11.64
C SER A 2 12.62 10.04 -11.60
N ASN A 3 11.82 9.57 -12.55
CA ASN A 3 10.37 9.77 -12.50
C ASN A 3 9.77 8.94 -11.37
N VAL A 4 8.69 9.46 -10.76
CA VAL A 4 7.89 8.70 -9.79
C VAL A 4 7.28 7.52 -10.53
N LYS A 5 7.52 6.30 -10.04
CA LYS A 5 6.90 5.09 -10.57
C LYS A 5 5.53 4.88 -9.95
N LEU A 6 4.55 4.56 -10.80
CA LEU A 6 3.17 4.30 -10.42
C LEU A 6 2.87 2.80 -10.51
N ALA A 7 2.34 2.24 -9.42
CA ALA A 7 1.84 0.87 -9.38
C ALA A 7 0.36 0.86 -9.01
N ILE A 8 -0.46 0.08 -9.72
CA ILE A 8 -1.88 -0.11 -9.43
C ILE A 8 -2.12 -1.54 -8.97
N ARG A 9 -2.70 -1.73 -7.78
CA ARG A 9 -3.09 -3.06 -7.28
C ARG A 9 -4.60 -3.14 -7.10
N VAL A 10 -5.20 -4.13 -7.75
CA VAL A 10 -6.64 -4.42 -7.66
C VAL A 10 -6.86 -5.58 -6.69
N ARG A 11 -7.61 -5.33 -5.61
CA ARG A 11 -7.93 -6.34 -4.59
C ARG A 11 -9.11 -7.23 -5.03
N PRO A 12 -9.24 -8.45 -4.49
CA PRO A 12 -10.44 -9.26 -4.69
C PRO A 12 -11.66 -8.62 -4.02
N PHE A 13 -12.85 -9.10 -4.34
CA PHE A 13 -14.07 -8.73 -3.60
C PHE A 13 -13.94 -9.08 -2.12
N SER A 14 -14.45 -8.17 -1.29
CA SER A 14 -14.68 -8.41 0.13
C SER A 14 -15.91 -9.30 0.32
N GLU A 15 -16.00 -9.97 1.47
CA GLU A 15 -17.18 -10.80 1.79
C GLU A 15 -18.50 -10.03 1.72
N ARG A 16 -18.48 -8.73 2.04
CA ARG A 16 -19.66 -7.88 1.97
C ARG A 16 -20.12 -7.66 0.53
N GLU A 17 -19.18 -7.44 -0.39
CA GLU A 17 -19.46 -7.27 -1.82
C GLU A 17 -19.95 -8.59 -2.45
N LEU A 18 -19.43 -9.74 -1.98
CA LEU A 18 -19.88 -11.06 -2.45
C LEU A 18 -21.31 -11.41 -2.05
N ARG A 19 -21.83 -10.85 -0.95
CA ARG A 19 -23.21 -11.09 -0.47
C ARG A 19 -24.27 -10.32 -1.26
N SER A 20 -23.89 -9.28 -1.99
CA SER A 20 -24.80 -8.40 -2.72
C SER A 20 -24.63 -8.63 -4.22
N GLU A 21 -25.66 -9.13 -4.90
CA GLU A 21 -25.59 -9.36 -6.35
C GLU A 21 -25.33 -8.09 -7.16
N LYS A 22 -25.80 -6.93 -6.66
CA LYS A 22 -25.57 -5.63 -7.29
C LYS A 22 -24.12 -5.16 -7.17
N ASP A 23 -23.45 -5.49 -6.07
CA ASP A 23 -22.07 -5.07 -5.81
C ASP A 23 -21.04 -6.06 -6.37
N ARG A 24 -21.48 -7.24 -6.84
CA ARG A 24 -20.65 -8.29 -7.45
C ARG A 24 -20.26 -8.04 -8.90
N VAL A 25 -20.39 -6.80 -9.39
CA VAL A 25 -20.02 -6.42 -10.76
C VAL A 25 -18.61 -5.80 -10.74
N PRO A 26 -17.58 -6.47 -11.27
CA PRO A 26 -16.25 -5.90 -11.32
C PRO A 26 -16.22 -4.75 -12.32
N VAL A 27 -15.87 -3.56 -11.85
CA VAL A 27 -15.77 -2.36 -12.69
C VAL A 27 -14.33 -1.98 -13.01
N VAL A 28 -13.35 -2.64 -12.38
CA VAL A 28 -11.93 -2.44 -12.63
C VAL A 28 -11.34 -3.75 -13.15
N ASN A 29 -10.71 -3.72 -14.32
CA ASN A 29 -10.06 -4.89 -14.91
C ASN A 29 -8.60 -4.57 -15.23
N VAL A 30 -7.70 -5.47 -14.82
CA VAL A 30 -6.29 -5.42 -15.22
C VAL A 30 -6.18 -6.09 -16.59
N VAL A 31 -5.65 -5.37 -17.58
CA VAL A 31 -5.55 -5.86 -18.97
C VAL A 31 -4.21 -6.56 -19.18
N ASP A 32 -3.13 -5.91 -18.75
CA ASP A 32 -1.75 -6.38 -18.85
C ASP A 32 -0.95 -5.80 -17.67
N SER A 33 0.38 -5.95 -17.68
CA SER A 33 1.29 -5.50 -16.61
C SER A 33 1.36 -3.99 -16.39
N ASN A 34 0.80 -3.18 -17.29
CA ASN A 34 0.94 -1.72 -17.29
C ASN A 34 -0.40 -1.00 -17.50
N THR A 35 -1.48 -1.74 -17.75
CA THR A 35 -2.78 -1.21 -18.15
C THR A 35 -3.90 -1.69 -17.24
N VAL A 36 -4.73 -0.74 -16.81
CA VAL A 36 -6.00 -1.00 -16.10
C VAL A 36 -7.14 -0.28 -16.82
N THR A 37 -8.30 -0.92 -16.87
CA THR A 37 -9.54 -0.31 -17.40
C THR A 37 -10.57 -0.15 -16.29
N ILE A 38 -11.31 0.96 -16.36
CA ILE A 38 -12.43 1.25 -15.47
C ILE A 38 -13.71 1.38 -16.30
N THR A 39 -14.71 0.57 -15.98
CA THR A 39 -16.01 0.53 -16.66
C THR A 39 -17.03 1.36 -15.90
N ASN A 40 -17.57 2.38 -16.58
CA ASN A 40 -18.68 3.18 -16.08
C ASN A 40 -20.01 2.47 -16.36
N ILE A 41 -20.55 1.79 -15.33
CA ILE A 41 -21.81 1.05 -15.41
C ILE A 41 -23.06 1.93 -15.64
N LYS A 42 -22.95 3.26 -15.51
CA LYS A 42 -24.07 4.19 -15.77
C LYS A 42 -24.28 4.48 -17.25
N VAL A 43 -23.27 4.24 -18.09
CA VAL A 43 -23.35 4.42 -19.55
C VAL A 43 -23.86 3.12 -20.14
N SER A 44 -24.92 3.16 -20.96
CA SER A 44 -25.49 1.95 -21.58
C SER A 44 -24.50 1.31 -22.57
N ILE A 45 -24.68 0.02 -22.88
CA ILE A 45 -23.83 -0.68 -23.87
C ILE A 45 -24.06 -0.08 -25.26
N SER A 46 -25.29 0.36 -25.54
CA SER A 46 -25.71 0.91 -26.83
C SER A 46 -25.19 2.32 -27.10
N GLY A 47 -24.70 3.05 -26.09
CA GLY A 47 -24.13 4.39 -26.24
C GLY A 47 -25.10 5.47 -26.78
N ALA A 48 -26.37 5.13 -26.99
CA ALA A 48 -27.34 6.02 -27.61
C ALA A 48 -27.66 7.20 -26.68
N GLY A 49 -27.18 8.39 -27.05
CA GLY A 49 -27.45 9.65 -26.34
C GLY A 49 -26.54 9.96 -25.14
N ASP A 50 -25.51 9.14 -24.88
CA ASP A 50 -24.54 9.40 -23.81
C ASP A 50 -23.15 9.64 -24.40
N SER A 51 -22.62 10.86 -24.24
CA SER A 51 -21.30 11.24 -24.75
C SER A 51 -20.13 10.77 -23.88
N ARG A 52 -20.41 10.15 -22.72
CA ARG A 52 -19.37 9.66 -21.81
C ARG A 52 -18.82 8.32 -22.30
N GLU A 53 -17.51 8.21 -22.29
CA GLU A 53 -16.84 6.94 -22.56
C GLU A 53 -17.18 5.88 -21.49
N ARG A 54 -17.66 4.71 -21.93
CA ARG A 54 -18.06 3.61 -21.04
C ARG A 54 -16.84 2.95 -20.39
N ILE A 55 -15.73 2.79 -21.10
CA ILE A 55 -14.52 2.13 -20.61
C ILE A 55 -13.38 3.12 -20.73
N ARG A 56 -12.74 3.47 -19.61
CA ARG A 56 -11.54 4.32 -19.60
C ARG A 56 -10.31 3.51 -19.30
N GLN A 57 -9.26 3.71 -20.06
CA GLN A 57 -7.97 3.06 -19.89
C GLN A 57 -6.99 3.96 -19.15
N TYR A 58 -6.22 3.38 -18.24
CA TYR A 58 -5.19 4.05 -17.45
C TYR A 58 -3.90 3.24 -17.54
N TYR A 59 -2.78 3.97 -17.56
CA TYR A 59 -1.43 3.39 -17.65
C TYR A 59 -0.66 3.62 -16.37
N ALA A 60 0.13 2.62 -15.99
CA ALA A 60 1.02 2.63 -14.84
C ALA A 60 2.31 1.88 -15.22
N ASP A 61 3.36 2.05 -14.42
CA ASP A 61 4.59 1.28 -14.59
C ASP A 61 4.37 -0.19 -14.26
N TYR A 62 3.50 -0.46 -13.27
CA TYR A 62 3.13 -1.82 -12.87
C TYR A 62 1.64 -1.94 -12.52
N THR A 63 1.06 -3.09 -12.82
CA THR A 63 -0.28 -3.47 -12.41
C THR A 63 -0.24 -4.82 -11.70
N PHE A 64 -1.08 -4.97 -10.68
CA PHE A 64 -1.15 -6.14 -9.84
C PHE A 64 -2.60 -6.59 -9.72
N ASP A 65 -2.92 -7.72 -10.33
CA ASP A 65 -4.23 -8.34 -10.26
C ASP A 65 -4.29 -9.36 -9.11
N SER A 66 -4.75 -8.93 -7.93
CA SER A 66 -5.08 -9.84 -6.83
C SER A 66 -6.56 -10.27 -6.86
N PHE A 67 -7.32 -9.86 -7.87
CA PHE A 67 -8.72 -10.22 -8.06
C PHE A 67 -8.88 -11.56 -8.79
N CYS A 68 -7.99 -11.85 -9.74
CA CYS A 68 -7.98 -13.12 -10.44
C CYS A 68 -7.76 -14.32 -9.48
N PRO A 69 -8.17 -15.55 -9.87
CA PRO A 69 -8.00 -16.73 -9.03
C PRO A 69 -6.53 -16.96 -8.67
N VAL A 70 -6.26 -17.44 -7.45
CA VAL A 70 -4.89 -17.72 -6.96
C VAL A 70 -4.13 -18.72 -7.85
N THR A 71 -4.85 -19.61 -8.54
CA THR A 71 -4.29 -20.56 -9.50
C THR A 71 -3.89 -19.93 -10.83
N HIS A 72 -4.31 -18.70 -11.10
CA HIS A 72 -4.02 -18.01 -12.34
C HIS A 72 -2.58 -17.48 -12.35
N PRO A 73 -1.79 -17.66 -13.43
CA PRO A 73 -0.39 -17.20 -13.47
C PRO A 73 -0.21 -15.69 -13.29
N SER A 74 -1.23 -14.88 -13.62
CA SER A 74 -1.18 -13.43 -13.42
C SER A 74 -1.43 -13.00 -11.97
N TYR A 75 -1.86 -13.90 -11.08
CA TYR A 75 -2.20 -13.57 -9.70
C TYR A 75 -1.08 -12.83 -8.98
N ALA A 76 -1.42 -11.65 -8.45
CA ALA A 76 -0.51 -10.81 -7.72
C ALA A 76 -0.52 -11.16 -6.23
N SER A 77 0.35 -12.10 -5.86
CA SER A 77 0.66 -12.43 -4.48
C SER A 77 1.46 -11.31 -3.79
N GLN A 78 1.56 -11.35 -2.46
CA GLN A 78 2.44 -10.45 -1.69
C GLN A 78 3.91 -10.57 -2.13
N GLU A 79 4.32 -11.78 -2.51
CA GLU A 79 5.66 -12.07 -2.99
C GLU A 79 5.92 -11.40 -4.34
N LYS A 80 5.02 -11.54 -5.31
CA LYS A 80 5.15 -10.89 -6.63
C LYS A 80 5.23 -9.37 -6.52
N VAL A 81 4.46 -8.77 -5.61
CA VAL A 81 4.53 -7.33 -5.32
C VAL A 81 5.90 -6.95 -4.73
N PHE A 82 6.45 -7.77 -3.83
CA PHE A 82 7.77 -7.55 -3.26
C PHE A 82 8.92 -7.75 -4.27
N GLU A 83 8.84 -8.77 -5.12
CA GLU A 83 9.82 -9.00 -6.20
C GLU A 83 9.89 -7.83 -7.17
N THR A 84 8.76 -7.18 -7.42
CA THR A 84 8.69 -6.03 -8.33
C THR A 84 9.09 -4.73 -7.63
N ILE A 85 8.41 -4.36 -6.54
CA ILE A 85 8.61 -3.06 -5.88
C ILE A 85 9.75 -3.12 -4.86
N GLY A 86 9.78 -4.17 -4.05
CA GLY A 86 10.76 -4.32 -2.96
C GLY A 86 12.19 -4.46 -3.47
N GLN A 87 12.41 -5.20 -4.55
CA GLN A 87 13.76 -5.33 -5.15
C GLN A 87 14.30 -4.01 -5.70
N GLU A 88 13.43 -3.15 -6.26
CA GLU A 88 13.84 -1.81 -6.70
C GLU A 88 14.25 -0.90 -5.54
N VAL A 89 13.53 -1.01 -4.42
CA VAL A 89 13.88 -0.29 -3.18
C VAL A 89 15.24 -0.77 -2.68
N ILE A 90 15.43 -2.09 -2.57
CA ILE A 90 16.70 -2.69 -2.15
C ILE A 90 17.85 -2.25 -3.05
N SER A 91 17.69 -2.37 -4.37
CA SER A 91 18.69 -1.93 -5.36
C SER A 91 19.03 -0.43 -5.24
N SER A 92 18.04 0.40 -4.90
CA SER A 92 18.27 1.84 -4.70
C SER A 92 19.04 2.12 -3.40
N VAL A 93 18.67 1.45 -2.31
CA VAL A 93 19.37 1.56 -1.01
C VAL A 93 20.81 1.06 -1.12
N SER A 94 21.05 -0.06 -1.80
CA SER A 94 22.40 -0.59 -2.02
C SER A 94 23.31 0.34 -2.84
N ARG A 95 22.74 1.29 -3.60
CA ARG A 95 23.48 2.35 -4.30
C ARG A 95 23.68 3.62 -3.46
N GLY A 96 23.23 3.62 -2.21
CA GLY A 96 23.25 4.78 -1.33
C GLY A 96 22.16 5.82 -1.62
N CYS A 97 21.12 5.46 -2.38
CA CYS A 97 20.01 6.36 -2.68
C CYS A 97 18.87 6.22 -1.66
N SER A 98 18.19 7.33 -1.36
CA SER A 98 16.91 7.29 -0.62
C SER A 98 15.80 6.72 -1.51
N ALA A 99 14.99 5.84 -0.94
CA ALA A 99 13.82 5.25 -1.60
C ALA A 99 12.56 5.47 -0.74
N CYS A 100 11.42 5.70 -1.40
CA CYS A 100 10.13 5.89 -0.73
C CYS A 100 9.04 5.13 -1.49
N VAL A 101 8.21 4.40 -0.76
CA VAL A 101 7.03 3.72 -1.29
C VAL A 101 5.81 4.21 -0.51
N LEU A 102 4.83 4.75 -1.22
CA LEU A 102 3.59 5.24 -0.65
C LEU A 102 2.41 4.42 -1.17
N ALA A 103 1.61 3.87 -0.27
CA ALA A 103 0.34 3.24 -0.64
C ALA A 103 -0.80 4.27 -0.55
N TYR A 104 -1.51 4.48 -1.66
CA TYR A 104 -2.61 5.43 -1.76
C TYR A 104 -3.91 4.75 -2.23
N GLY A 105 -5.06 5.26 -1.78
CA GLY A 105 -6.38 4.75 -2.15
C GLY A 105 -7.42 4.94 -1.06
N GLN A 106 -8.68 4.63 -1.37
CA GLN A 106 -9.80 4.69 -0.42
C GLN A 106 -9.59 3.74 0.78
N SER A 107 -10.28 3.98 1.90
CA SER A 107 -10.34 3.00 3.00
C SER A 107 -10.78 1.62 2.50
N ALA A 108 -10.20 0.56 3.08
CA ALA A 108 -10.46 -0.84 2.70
C ALA A 108 -10.08 -1.26 1.26
N THR A 109 -9.26 -0.49 0.53
CA THR A 109 -8.73 -0.92 -0.79
C THR A 109 -7.48 -1.79 -0.71
N GLY A 110 -6.96 -2.07 0.50
CA GLY A 110 -5.78 -2.93 0.68
C GLY A 110 -4.44 -2.19 0.85
N LYS A 111 -4.45 -0.91 1.25
CA LYS A 111 -3.22 -0.15 1.59
C LYS A 111 -2.39 -0.85 2.68
N THR A 112 -2.98 -1.10 3.85
CA THR A 112 -2.33 -1.80 4.97
C THR A 112 -1.97 -3.23 4.59
N HIS A 113 -2.82 -3.92 3.83
CA HIS A 113 -2.53 -5.26 3.33
C HIS A 113 -1.29 -5.28 2.42
N THR A 114 -1.10 -4.26 1.58
CA THR A 114 0.07 -4.18 0.69
C THR A 114 1.34 -3.81 1.46
N MET A 115 1.27 -2.82 2.35
CA MET A 115 2.44 -2.34 3.09
C MET A 115 2.85 -3.30 4.22
N MET A 116 1.94 -3.66 5.10
CA MET A 116 2.23 -4.50 6.28
C MET A 116 1.82 -5.97 6.04
N GLY A 117 0.67 -6.19 5.44
CA GLY A 117 0.10 -7.53 5.25
C GLY A 117 -0.53 -8.09 6.52
N SER A 118 -0.57 -9.42 6.60
CA SER A 118 -0.96 -10.19 7.79
C SER A 118 0.17 -11.11 8.22
N ASP A 119 0.04 -11.77 9.37
CA ASP A 119 1.03 -12.73 9.87
C ASP A 119 1.27 -13.88 8.89
N THR A 120 0.21 -14.32 8.19
CA THR A 120 0.28 -15.39 7.18
C THR A 120 0.67 -14.89 5.80
N GLN A 121 0.42 -13.61 5.50
CA GLN A 121 0.70 -12.99 4.21
C GLN A 121 1.44 -11.66 4.41
N PRO A 122 2.71 -11.69 4.83
CA PRO A 122 3.48 -10.49 5.13
C PRO A 122 3.61 -9.61 3.88
N GLY A 123 3.44 -8.31 4.07
CA GLY A 123 3.50 -7.29 3.01
C GLY A 123 4.91 -6.79 2.72
N LEU A 124 5.00 -5.62 2.08
CA LEU A 124 6.26 -5.02 1.66
C LEU A 124 7.22 -4.72 2.82
N VAL A 125 6.76 -4.06 3.89
CA VAL A 125 7.59 -3.62 5.02
C VAL A 125 8.29 -4.79 5.71
N PRO A 126 7.61 -5.84 6.21
CA PRO A 126 8.30 -6.96 6.86
C PRO A 126 9.25 -7.71 5.91
N ARG A 127 8.90 -7.83 4.63
CA ARG A 127 9.78 -8.46 3.62
C ARG A 127 11.02 -7.63 3.33
N LEU A 128 10.88 -6.31 3.26
CA LEU A 128 12.00 -5.38 3.11
C LEU A 128 12.94 -5.46 4.31
N CYS A 129 12.41 -5.44 5.54
CA CYS A 129 13.23 -5.59 6.74
C CYS A 129 14.03 -6.90 6.73
N LYS A 130 13.38 -8.02 6.35
CA LYS A 130 14.06 -9.31 6.23
C LYS A 130 15.18 -9.29 5.18
N ALA A 131 14.87 -8.81 3.97
CA ALA A 131 15.84 -8.78 2.88
C ALA A 131 17.01 -7.83 3.16
N LEU A 132 16.75 -6.67 3.76
CA LEU A 132 17.81 -5.74 4.17
C LEU A 132 18.71 -6.35 5.24
N TYR A 133 18.13 -7.04 6.23
CA TYR A 133 18.90 -7.74 7.26
C TYR A 133 19.85 -8.79 6.68
N GLU A 134 19.46 -9.47 5.60
CA GLU A 134 20.27 -10.49 4.91
C GLU A 134 21.46 -9.90 4.11
N LEU A 135 21.46 -8.60 3.80
CA LEU A 135 22.51 -7.94 3.00
C LEU A 135 23.78 -7.56 3.79
N GLN A 136 24.01 -8.14 4.97
CA GLN A 136 25.13 -7.82 5.88
C GLN A 136 26.49 -7.57 5.18
N PRO A 137 27.34 -6.65 5.70
CA PRO A 137 27.19 -5.92 6.97
C PRO A 137 26.65 -4.48 6.78
N PHE A 138 25.49 -4.18 7.36
CA PHE A 138 24.91 -2.82 7.38
C PHE A 138 24.36 -2.49 8.78
N ASP A 139 24.58 -1.26 9.22
CA ASP A 139 23.94 -0.71 10.42
C ASP A 139 22.52 -0.23 10.08
N PHE A 140 21.51 -0.76 10.79
CA PHE A 140 20.11 -0.40 10.57
C PHE A 140 19.55 0.40 11.74
N THR A 141 18.88 1.51 11.42
CA THR A 141 18.06 2.28 12.36
C THR A 141 16.63 2.32 11.84
N ILE A 142 15.67 2.04 12.70
CA ILE A 142 14.24 2.03 12.35
C ILE A 142 13.52 3.10 13.17
N SER A 143 12.63 3.84 12.51
CA SER A 143 11.67 4.72 13.15
C SER A 143 10.28 4.36 12.64
N PHE A 144 9.26 4.45 13.51
CA PHE A 144 7.89 4.19 13.10
C PHE A 144 6.96 5.23 13.73
N LEU A 145 6.33 6.03 12.87
CA LEU A 145 5.61 7.23 13.25
C LEU A 145 4.18 7.18 12.71
N GLU A 146 3.24 7.71 13.48
CA GLU A 146 1.88 7.99 13.04
C GLU A 146 1.66 9.50 12.96
N ILE A 147 1.06 9.95 11.85
CA ILE A 147 0.59 11.33 11.71
C ILE A 147 -0.94 11.28 11.70
N TYR A 148 -1.56 11.88 12.71
CA TYR A 148 -3.02 11.93 12.82
C TYR A 148 -3.47 13.30 13.32
N ASN A 149 -4.35 13.95 12.56
CA ASN A 149 -4.87 15.28 12.88
C ASN A 149 -3.73 16.30 13.13
N GLU A 150 -2.77 16.35 12.21
CA GLU A 150 -1.57 17.21 12.27
C GLU A 150 -0.67 17.00 13.50
N ARG A 151 -0.81 15.86 14.19
CA ARG A 151 0.04 15.48 15.33
C ARG A 151 0.87 14.27 14.97
N VAL A 152 2.14 14.30 15.38
CA VAL A 152 3.08 13.20 15.17
C VAL A 152 3.24 12.41 16.47
N HIS A 153 3.06 11.10 16.37
CA HIS A 153 3.23 10.16 17.47
C HIS A 153 4.29 9.12 17.12
N ASP A 154 5.21 8.87 18.04
CA ASP A 154 6.13 7.74 17.94
C ASP A 154 5.40 6.45 18.33
N LEU A 155 5.38 5.49 17.41
CA LEU A 155 4.77 4.18 17.61
C LEU A 155 5.69 3.21 18.35
N LEU A 156 6.99 3.50 18.43
CA LEU A 156 7.98 2.71 19.17
C LEU A 156 8.20 3.24 20.60
N SER A 157 7.79 4.48 20.88
CA SER A 157 7.88 5.06 22.23
C SER A 157 6.78 4.51 23.15
N GLY A 158 7.13 3.53 23.98
CA GLY A 158 6.36 3.13 25.16
C GLY A 158 5.30 2.07 24.90
N GLU A 159 5.68 0.83 25.21
CA GLU A 159 4.79 -0.28 25.54
C GLU A 159 3.92 0.09 26.76
N VAL A 160 2.60 0.01 26.59
CA VAL A 160 1.73 -0.48 27.66
C VAL A 160 1.39 -1.91 27.24
N PRO A 161 1.52 -2.93 28.11
CA PRO A 161 1.31 -4.33 27.73
C PRO A 161 -0.04 -4.50 27.04
N LEU A 162 -0.03 -4.95 25.78
CA LEU A 162 -1.24 -5.22 25.00
C LEU A 162 -2.00 -6.41 25.65
N PRO A 163 -3.30 -6.28 25.98
CA PRO A 163 -4.14 -7.45 26.14
C PRO A 163 -4.34 -8.15 24.78
N PRO A 164 -4.68 -9.44 24.76
CA PRO A 164 -4.84 -10.19 23.53
C PRO A 164 -6.02 -9.66 22.71
N CYS A 165 -5.71 -9.26 21.48
CA CYS A 165 -6.57 -9.23 20.30
C CYS A 165 -7.67 -8.13 20.20
N HIS A 166 -7.70 -7.49 19.01
CA HIS A 166 -8.84 -6.84 18.36
C HIS A 166 -9.44 -5.52 18.89
N SER A 167 -8.66 -4.66 19.53
CA SER A 167 -9.07 -3.25 19.62
C SER A 167 -7.89 -2.29 19.70
N LEU A 168 -7.98 -1.17 18.96
CA LEU A 168 -7.12 -0.01 19.18
C LEU A 168 -7.25 0.37 20.66
N PRO A 169 -6.14 0.60 21.40
CA PRO A 169 -6.19 0.88 22.83
C PRO A 169 -7.06 2.11 23.09
N ARG A 170 -8.26 1.89 23.65
CA ARG A 170 -9.14 2.96 24.14
C ARG A 170 -8.52 3.53 25.42
N ARG A 171 -8.19 4.81 25.34
CA ARG A 171 -7.47 5.63 26.33
C ARG A 171 -7.96 5.46 27.77
N ARG A 172 -7.02 5.14 28.67
CA ARG A 172 -6.93 5.75 30.01
C ARG A 172 -5.50 6.25 30.22
N GLY A 173 -5.32 7.57 30.25
CA GLY A 173 -4.35 8.20 31.14
C GLY A 173 -2.84 8.13 30.86
N ASN A 174 -2.36 7.96 29.63
CA ASN A 174 -0.95 8.27 29.30
C ASN A 174 -0.87 9.26 28.13
N ALA A 175 -0.47 10.50 28.44
CA ALA A 175 -0.22 11.56 27.47
C ALA A 175 1.03 11.21 26.66
N ARG A 176 0.87 10.50 25.53
CA ARG A 176 1.93 10.47 24.51
C ARG A 176 2.27 11.92 24.17
N LYS A 177 3.54 12.30 24.32
CA LYS A 177 4.02 13.64 23.98
C LYS A 177 4.01 13.77 22.47
N ASP A 178 3.22 14.70 21.95
CA ASP A 178 3.20 15.01 20.51
C ASP A 178 4.62 15.46 20.10
N LEU A 179 5.19 14.77 19.11
CA LEU A 179 6.50 15.11 18.54
C LEU A 179 6.39 16.30 17.61
N ARG A 180 7.48 17.05 17.44
CA ARG A 180 7.51 18.27 16.62
C ARG A 180 8.24 18.03 15.31
N VAL A 181 7.65 18.45 14.21
CA VAL A 181 8.33 18.50 12.92
C VAL A 181 9.24 19.74 12.88
N ARG A 182 10.49 19.55 12.46
CA ARG A 182 11.49 20.61 12.25
C ARG A 182 12.20 20.39 10.92
N GLU A 183 12.95 21.39 10.47
CA GLU A 183 13.72 21.31 9.24
C GLU A 183 15.21 21.57 9.52
N HIS A 184 16.06 20.65 9.07
CA HIS A 184 17.52 20.79 9.14
C HIS A 184 18.05 21.40 7.83
N PRO A 185 18.91 22.43 7.86
CA PRO A 185 19.33 23.17 6.66
C PRO A 185 19.90 22.33 5.51
N SER A 186 20.54 21.19 5.82
CA SER A 186 21.13 20.29 4.82
C SER A 186 20.44 18.93 4.69
N ARG A 187 19.60 18.53 5.65
CA ARG A 187 19.01 17.18 5.70
C ARG A 187 17.49 17.19 5.45
N GLY A 188 16.88 18.37 5.43
CA GLY A 188 15.45 18.53 5.22
C GLY A 188 14.60 18.28 6.48
N PRO A 189 13.30 17.98 6.31
CA PRO A 189 12.36 17.83 7.42
C PRO A 189 12.63 16.56 8.24
N TYR A 190 12.47 16.66 9.56
CA TYR A 190 12.61 15.56 10.51
C TYR A 190 11.70 15.75 11.72
N VAL A 191 11.54 14.69 12.52
CA VAL A 191 10.70 14.68 13.73
C VAL A 191 11.60 14.69 14.97
N GLN A 192 11.30 15.58 15.94
CA GLN A 192 12.00 15.76 17.21
C GLN A 192 11.12 15.40 18.41
#